data_AF-A0A357N3A2-F1
#
_entry.id   AF-A0A357N3A2-F1
#
_cell.length_a   1.000
_cell.length_b   1.000
_cell.length_c   1.000
_cell.angle_alpha   90.00
_cell.angle_beta   90.00
_cell.angle_gamma   90.00
#
_symmetry.space_group_name_H-M   'P 1'
#
loop_
_entity.id
_entity.type
_entity.pdbx_description
1 polymer ?
#
loop_
_entity_poly.entity_id
_entity_poly.type
_entity_poly.pdbx_seq_one_letter_code
_entity_poly.pdbx_strand_id
1 'polypeptide(L)'
;MFALALPGAAMAADGLDPAATERCVAWMKERPSSAPAEVRTVAPDTLCADFTSSLTRDSRDAFLTQMANIPADITPQVIVRSLGGDVELGMDMGDAILDRKASVHAYQVCVSSCANYLFLPARTRHVMADSVVLFHGGIVPRMKKLPDVTAEGRQRLQRNIERQDAFLRRASIYPQLFEWMDRLNQPNLIVMRHCPTDRKVTLMQLSDAVLAGIGAPVSSNAGPRSQEAVDALVARYGPAMAVCYWDHPVKL
;
A
#
# COMPACT_ATOMS: atom_id res chain seq x y z
N MET A 1 3.19 41.41 28.31
CA MET A 1 3.37 39.99 27.94
C MET A 1 3.07 39.86 26.46
N PHE A 2 4.09 39.88 25.61
CA PHE A 2 3.93 39.57 24.19
C PHE A 2 3.94 38.05 24.05
N ALA A 3 2.79 37.47 23.68
CA ALA A 3 2.74 36.09 23.23
C ALA A 3 3.36 36.03 21.84
N LEU A 4 4.57 35.47 21.74
CA LEU A 4 5.19 35.11 20.47
C LEU A 4 4.40 33.94 19.87
N ALA A 5 3.56 34.23 18.89
CA ALA A 5 3.00 33.21 18.02
C ALA A 5 4.14 32.66 17.16
N LEU A 6 4.45 31.37 17.33
CA LEU A 6 5.34 30.65 16.43
C LEU A 6 4.74 30.69 15.01
N PRO A 7 5.56 30.83 13.94
CA PRO A 7 5.05 30.77 12.58
C PRO A 7 4.47 29.37 12.36
N GLY A 8 3.16 29.28 12.10
CA GLY A 8 2.54 28.04 11.68
C GLY A 8 3.19 27.59 10.37
N ALA A 9 3.91 26.48 10.40
CA ALA A 9 4.36 25.84 9.17
C ALA A 9 3.12 25.58 8.30
N ALA A 10 3.12 26.11 7.07
CA ALA A 10 2.05 25.87 6.14
C ALA A 10 1.98 24.36 5.86
N MET A 11 0.89 23.72 6.29
CA MET A 11 0.62 22.32 5.99
C MET A 11 0.57 22.16 4.47
N ALA A 12 1.17 21.09 3.95
CA ALA A 12 1.09 20.79 2.52
C ALA A 12 -0.35 20.45 2.11
N ALA A 13 -0.63 20.45 0.79
CA ALA A 13 -1.97 20.17 0.26
C ALA A 13 -2.49 18.76 0.58
N ASP A 14 -1.61 17.87 1.04
CA ASP A 14 -1.89 16.51 1.50
C ASP A 14 -2.06 16.43 3.03
N GLY A 15 -2.01 17.55 3.75
CA GLY A 15 -2.15 17.63 5.20
C GLY A 15 -0.91 17.15 5.98
N LEU A 16 0.19 16.85 5.29
CA LEU A 16 1.42 16.37 5.90
C LEU A 16 2.33 17.55 6.29
N ASP A 17 2.95 17.48 7.48
CA ASP A 17 3.93 18.47 7.91
C ASP A 17 5.20 18.33 7.04
N PRO A 18 5.64 19.37 6.33
CA PRO A 18 6.87 19.32 5.53
C PRO A 18 8.09 18.90 6.34
N ALA A 19 8.20 19.32 7.60
CA ALA A 19 9.32 18.97 8.46
C ALA A 19 9.26 17.49 8.90
N ALA A 20 8.07 16.97 9.20
CA ALA A 20 7.87 15.55 9.46
C ALA A 20 8.20 14.69 8.22
N THR A 21 7.77 15.15 7.04
CA THR A 21 8.09 14.53 5.75
C THR A 21 9.58 14.45 5.54
N GLU A 22 10.30 15.55 5.72
CA GLU A 22 11.75 15.62 5.57
C GLU A 22 12.47 14.65 6.51
N ARG A 23 12.11 14.65 7.80
CA ARG A 23 12.68 13.71 8.78
C ARG A 23 12.45 12.25 8.39
N CYS A 24 11.26 11.94 7.91
CA CYS A 24 10.89 10.60 7.49
C CYS A 24 11.69 10.13 6.27
N VAL A 25 11.69 10.97 5.24
CA VAL A 25 12.35 10.70 3.95
C VAL A 25 13.86 10.62 4.13
N ALA A 26 14.46 11.51 4.92
CA ALA A 26 15.89 11.45 5.24
C ALA A 26 16.25 10.12 5.90
N TRP A 27 15.48 9.71 6.91
CA TRP A 27 15.68 8.43 7.59
C TRP A 27 15.53 7.23 6.63
N MET A 28 14.50 7.17 5.79
CA MET A 28 14.32 6.06 4.84
C MET A 28 15.42 6.01 3.77
N LYS A 29 15.94 7.17 3.33
CA LYS A 29 17.02 7.22 2.31
C LYS A 29 18.33 6.64 2.79
N GLU A 30 18.61 6.70 4.08
CA GLU A 30 19.83 6.12 4.69
C GLU A 30 19.75 4.60 4.84
N ARG A 31 18.56 4.01 4.68
CA ARG A 31 18.33 2.59 4.93
C ARG A 31 18.45 1.77 3.63
N PRO A 32 19.32 0.74 3.59
CA PRO A 32 19.39 -0.18 2.47
C PRO A 32 18.12 -1.04 2.39
N SER A 33 17.82 -1.60 1.21
CA SER A 33 16.66 -2.47 1.01
C SER A 33 16.66 -3.72 1.92
N SER A 34 17.83 -4.19 2.34
CA SER A 34 18.02 -5.31 3.27
C SER A 34 17.85 -4.93 4.74
N ALA A 35 17.62 -3.67 5.07
CA ALA A 35 17.40 -3.25 6.45
C ALA A 35 16.16 -3.96 7.03
N PRO A 36 16.18 -4.38 8.31
CA PRO A 36 15.01 -4.93 8.96
C PRO A 36 13.82 -3.95 8.91
N ALA A 37 12.61 -4.51 8.88
CA ALA A 37 11.38 -3.74 8.94
C ALA A 37 11.32 -2.91 10.23
N GLU A 38 11.05 -1.61 10.12
CA GLU A 38 11.07 -0.69 11.25
C GLU A 38 9.99 0.39 11.13
N VAL A 39 9.49 0.85 12.27
CA VAL A 39 8.53 1.95 12.37
C VAL A 39 9.09 3.02 13.28
N ARG A 40 8.97 4.30 12.88
CA ARG A 40 9.44 5.44 13.65
C ARG A 40 8.41 6.55 13.67
N THR A 41 8.09 7.06 14.85
CA THR A 41 7.35 8.31 15.02
C THR A 41 8.30 9.49 14.78
N VAL A 42 7.95 10.38 13.85
CA VAL A 42 8.75 11.58 13.52
C VAL A 42 8.05 12.89 13.86
N ALA A 43 6.76 12.83 14.18
CA ALA A 43 5.95 13.93 14.70
C ALA A 43 4.78 13.35 15.52
N PRO A 44 4.07 14.15 16.33
CA PRO A 44 2.96 13.66 17.17
C PRO A 44 1.85 12.90 16.43
N ASP A 45 1.67 13.16 15.14
CA ASP A 45 0.69 12.54 14.26
C ASP A 45 1.31 11.65 13.18
N THR A 46 2.63 11.64 13.01
CA THR A 46 3.29 11.12 11.81
C THR A 46 4.19 9.91 12.12
N LEU A 47 3.89 8.80 11.46
CA LEU A 47 4.63 7.55 11.49
C LEU A 47 5.33 7.29 10.16
N CYS A 48 6.57 6.83 10.26
CA CYS A 48 7.38 6.33 9.16
C CYS A 48 7.45 4.82 9.25
N ALA A 49 7.01 4.12 8.22
CA ALA A 49 7.01 2.67 8.15
C ALA A 49 7.90 2.21 6.99
N ASP A 50 9.07 1.68 7.30
CA ASP A 50 10.01 1.16 6.31
C ASP A 50 10.09 -0.36 6.39
N PHE A 51 9.43 -1.02 5.44
CA PHE A 51 9.23 -2.46 5.35
C PHE A 51 9.74 -2.98 4.00
N THR A 52 10.96 -2.60 3.61
CA THR A 52 11.61 -3.12 2.41
C THR A 52 12.10 -4.57 2.59
N SER A 53 12.34 -5.00 3.83
CA SER A 53 12.29 -6.42 4.17
C SER A 53 10.83 -6.87 4.33
N SER A 54 10.56 -8.18 4.24
CA SER A 54 9.22 -8.72 4.50
C SER A 54 8.63 -8.23 5.83
N LEU A 55 7.30 -8.03 5.85
CA LEU A 55 6.55 -7.78 7.09
C LEU A 55 6.77 -8.90 8.11
N THR A 56 7.01 -8.52 9.37
CA THR A 56 7.17 -9.43 10.50
C THR A 56 6.15 -9.12 11.59
N ARG A 57 5.97 -10.06 12.53
CA ARG A 57 5.13 -9.81 13.71
C ARG A 57 5.63 -8.61 14.51
N ASP A 58 6.95 -8.51 14.67
CA ASP A 58 7.58 -7.41 15.41
C ASP A 58 7.33 -6.05 14.72
N SER A 59 7.43 -5.98 13.39
CA SER A 59 7.15 -4.73 12.67
C SER A 59 5.67 -4.35 12.74
N ARG A 60 4.77 -5.35 12.69
CA ARG A 60 3.33 -5.16 12.89
C ARG A 60 3.04 -4.66 14.30
N ASP A 61 3.61 -5.27 15.33
CA ASP A 61 3.41 -4.88 16.73
C ASP A 61 3.95 -3.47 17.00
N ALA A 62 5.11 -3.13 16.44
CA ALA A 62 5.66 -1.78 16.50
C ALA A 62 4.75 -0.75 15.81
N PHE A 63 4.21 -1.08 14.63
CA PHE A 63 3.26 -0.24 13.91
C PHE A 63 2.00 0.02 14.74
N LEU A 64 1.37 -1.03 15.25
CA LEU A 64 0.15 -0.93 16.04
C LEU A 64 0.38 -0.15 17.35
N THR A 65 1.51 -0.37 18.01
CA THR A 65 1.89 0.37 19.22
C THR A 65 2.05 1.85 18.93
N GLN A 66 2.78 2.22 17.88
CA GLN A 66 2.96 3.62 17.53
C GLN A 66 1.66 4.28 17.07
N MET A 67 0.82 3.57 16.33
CA MET A 67 -0.51 4.04 15.92
C MET A 67 -1.42 4.30 17.13
N ALA A 68 -1.37 3.45 18.15
CA ALA A 68 -2.14 3.60 19.38
C ALA A 68 -1.63 4.76 20.28
N ASN A 69 -0.34 5.10 20.18
CA ASN A 69 0.25 6.21 20.92
C ASN A 69 -0.13 7.58 20.36
N ILE A 70 -0.64 7.66 19.12
CA ILE A 70 -1.16 8.91 18.55
C ILE A 70 -2.50 9.23 19.23
N PRO A 71 -2.66 10.44 19.81
CA PRO A 71 -3.88 10.83 20.51
C PRO A 71 -5.15 10.58 19.69
N ALA A 72 -6.23 10.12 20.34
CA ALA A 72 -7.42 9.61 19.67
C ALA A 72 -8.09 10.64 18.74
N ASP A 73 -8.00 11.93 19.07
CA ASP A 73 -8.53 13.08 18.34
C ASP A 73 -7.66 13.56 17.18
N ILE A 74 -6.43 13.04 17.07
CA ILE A 74 -5.49 13.35 15.99
C ILE A 74 -5.59 12.28 14.90
N THR A 75 -5.66 12.72 13.64
CA THR A 75 -5.66 11.85 12.46
C THR A 75 -4.23 11.43 12.14
N PRO A 76 -3.89 10.13 12.17
CA PRO A 76 -2.53 9.69 11.87
C PRO A 76 -2.13 9.91 10.42
N GLN A 77 -0.88 10.27 10.20
CA GLN A 77 -0.20 10.35 8.92
C GLN A 77 0.82 9.21 8.84
N VAL A 78 0.70 8.33 7.85
CA VAL A 78 1.59 7.18 7.69
C VAL A 78 2.35 7.31 6.38
N ILE A 79 3.64 7.57 6.45
CA ILE A 79 4.55 7.52 5.29
C ILE A 79 5.12 6.11 5.23
N VAL A 80 4.85 5.39 4.14
CA VAL A 80 5.19 3.97 4.02
C VAL A 80 6.03 3.68 2.78
N ARG A 81 7.10 2.91 2.98
CA ARG A 81 7.90 2.26 1.95
C ARG A 81 7.90 0.76 2.23
N SER A 82 7.41 -0.07 1.30
CA SER A 82 7.28 -1.51 1.56
C SER A 82 7.20 -2.37 0.30
N LEU A 83 7.83 -3.54 0.35
CA LEU A 83 7.67 -4.61 -0.65
C LEU A 83 6.49 -5.56 -0.34
N GLY A 84 5.72 -5.28 0.71
CA GLY A 84 4.63 -6.12 1.17
C GLY A 84 5.11 -7.29 2.05
N GLY A 85 4.38 -8.40 2.02
CA GLY A 85 4.65 -9.55 2.87
C GLY A 85 3.37 -10.26 3.30
N ASP A 86 3.37 -10.78 4.52
CA ASP A 86 2.25 -11.55 5.06
C ASP A 86 0.93 -10.76 5.03
N VAL A 87 -0.11 -11.39 4.49
CA VAL A 87 -1.43 -10.79 4.27
C VAL A 87 -2.16 -10.56 5.59
N GLU A 88 -2.02 -11.45 6.57
CA GLU A 88 -2.67 -11.30 7.88
C GLU A 88 -2.07 -10.11 8.63
N LEU A 89 -0.73 -9.97 8.62
CA LEU A 89 -0.04 -8.81 9.20
C LEU A 89 -0.40 -7.50 8.49
N GLY A 90 -0.52 -7.54 7.17
CA GLY A 90 -1.00 -6.41 6.37
C GLY A 90 -2.40 -5.97 6.78
N MET A 91 -3.35 -6.91 6.89
CA MET A 91 -4.71 -6.61 7.33
C MET A 91 -4.77 -6.11 8.78
N ASP A 92 -3.94 -6.61 9.70
CA ASP A 92 -3.90 -6.12 11.08
C ASP A 92 -3.52 -4.63 11.14
N MET A 93 -2.48 -4.22 10.40
CA MET A 93 -2.11 -2.81 10.30
C MET A 93 -3.17 -2.00 9.55
N GLY A 94 -3.78 -2.58 8.52
CA GLY A 94 -4.88 -2.00 7.76
C GLY A 94 -6.11 -1.72 8.61
N ASP A 95 -6.44 -2.61 9.55
CA ASP A 95 -7.55 -2.43 10.48
C ASP A 95 -7.33 -1.18 11.33
N ALA A 96 -6.11 -0.97 11.82
CA ALA A 96 -5.75 0.24 12.56
C ALA A 96 -5.80 1.50 11.69
N ILE A 97 -5.36 1.43 10.43
CA ILE A 97 -5.48 2.54 9.45
C ILE A 97 -6.96 2.91 9.24
N LEU A 98 -7.84 1.92 9.05
CA LEU A 98 -9.28 2.12 8.89
C LEU A 98 -9.90 2.77 10.13
N ASP A 99 -9.64 2.19 11.30
CA ASP A 99 -10.26 2.63 12.57
C ASP A 99 -9.84 4.05 12.94
N ARG A 100 -8.57 4.39 12.70
CA ARG A 100 -8.02 5.72 12.97
C ARG A 100 -8.27 6.70 11.82
N LYS A 101 -8.89 6.27 10.72
CA LYS A 101 -9.11 7.05 9.50
C LYS A 101 -7.82 7.72 9.03
N ALA A 102 -6.71 6.99 9.10
CA ALA A 102 -5.39 7.52 8.83
C ALA A 102 -5.21 7.90 7.34
N SER A 103 -4.32 8.85 7.11
CA SER A 103 -3.78 9.19 5.80
C SER A 103 -2.58 8.32 5.50
N VAL A 104 -2.48 7.77 4.28
CA VAL A 104 -1.32 6.97 3.86
C VAL A 104 -0.63 7.63 2.68
N HIS A 105 0.68 7.81 2.83
CA HIS A 105 1.60 8.40 1.86
C HIS A 105 2.59 7.33 1.40
N ALA A 106 2.42 6.84 0.17
CA ALA A 106 3.35 5.89 -0.42
C ALA A 106 4.64 6.60 -0.85
N TYR A 107 5.78 6.12 -0.34
CA TYR A 107 7.10 6.65 -0.63
C TYR A 107 8.01 5.57 -1.27
N GLN A 108 8.62 5.90 -2.40
CA GLN A 108 9.44 5.05 -3.27
C GLN A 108 8.72 3.82 -3.85
N VAL A 109 8.28 2.91 -2.98
CA VAL A 109 7.62 1.68 -3.39
C VAL A 109 6.62 1.23 -2.34
N CYS A 110 5.42 0.85 -2.75
CA CYS A 110 4.42 0.21 -1.91
C CYS A 110 3.80 -0.96 -2.69
N VAL A 111 4.24 -2.19 -2.42
CA VAL A 111 3.86 -3.39 -3.18
C VAL A 111 2.92 -4.28 -2.36
N SER A 112 2.06 -5.03 -3.05
CA SER A 112 1.38 -6.20 -2.49
C SER A 112 0.59 -5.82 -1.23
N SER A 113 0.88 -6.42 -0.09
CA SER A 113 0.22 -6.14 1.18
C SER A 113 0.27 -4.66 1.60
N CYS A 114 1.31 -3.90 1.22
CA CYS A 114 1.32 -2.46 1.41
C CYS A 114 0.23 -1.78 0.58
N ALA A 115 0.21 -2.06 -0.73
CA ALA A 115 -0.77 -1.48 -1.63
C ALA A 115 -2.20 -1.90 -1.24
N ASN A 116 -2.39 -3.19 -0.97
CA ASN A 116 -3.68 -3.83 -0.76
C ASN A 116 -4.30 -3.56 0.62
N TYR A 117 -3.48 -3.52 1.68
CA TYR A 117 -3.99 -3.48 3.05
C TYR A 117 -3.54 -2.26 3.86
N LEU A 118 -2.61 -1.44 3.37
CA LEU A 118 -2.27 -0.17 4.02
C LEU A 118 -2.79 1.00 3.17
N PHE A 119 -2.48 1.02 1.87
CA PHE A 119 -2.83 2.13 0.99
C PHE A 119 -4.32 2.16 0.64
N LEU A 120 -4.91 1.06 0.14
CA LEU A 120 -6.34 1.01 -0.20
C LEU A 120 -7.29 1.41 0.95
N PRO A 121 -7.15 0.96 2.19
CA PRO A 121 -8.09 1.34 3.25
C PRO A 121 -7.98 2.79 3.75
N ALA A 122 -6.88 3.50 3.43
CA ALA A 122 -6.62 4.81 4.01
C ALA A 122 -7.73 5.82 3.72
N ARG A 123 -8.00 6.72 4.67
CA ARG A 123 -9.04 7.75 4.51
C ARG A 123 -8.67 8.71 3.39
N THR A 124 -7.41 9.14 3.37
CA THR A 124 -6.78 9.86 2.26
C THR A 124 -5.54 9.10 1.81
N ARG A 125 -5.30 9.14 0.51
CA ARG A 125 -4.29 8.34 -0.16
C ARG A 125 -3.41 9.27 -0.97
N HIS A 126 -2.11 9.16 -0.78
CA HIS A 126 -1.14 10.04 -1.41
C HIS A 126 -0.01 9.21 -2.00
N VAL A 127 0.29 9.43 -3.27
CA VAL A 127 1.49 8.87 -3.90
C VAL A 127 2.49 10.00 -4.03
N MET A 128 3.58 9.92 -3.26
CA MET A 128 4.62 10.95 -3.25
C MET A 128 5.37 10.96 -4.58
N ALA A 129 6.15 12.03 -4.82
CA ALA A 129 7.06 12.06 -5.95
C ALA A 129 8.03 10.86 -5.89
N ASP A 130 8.50 10.41 -7.06
CA ASP A 130 9.47 9.31 -7.17
C ASP A 130 9.00 8.01 -6.50
N SER A 131 7.68 7.75 -6.54
CA SER A 131 7.05 6.63 -5.83
C SER A 131 6.08 5.85 -6.71
N VAL A 132 6.00 4.53 -6.49
CA VAL A 132 5.11 3.62 -7.23
C VAL A 132 4.28 2.77 -6.26
N VAL A 133 3.02 2.49 -6.62
CA VAL A 133 2.11 1.62 -5.85
C VAL A 133 1.72 0.42 -6.71
N LEU A 134 2.16 -0.76 -6.29
CA LEU A 134 2.15 -1.97 -7.08
C LEU A 134 1.20 -3.01 -6.49
N PHE A 135 0.08 -3.20 -7.15
CA PHE A 135 -0.96 -4.14 -6.74
C PHE A 135 -0.75 -5.51 -7.36
N HIS A 136 -1.18 -6.54 -6.64
CA HIS A 136 -1.48 -7.85 -7.21
C HIS A 136 -2.63 -8.48 -6.42
N GLY A 137 -3.18 -9.59 -6.94
CA GLY A 137 -4.28 -10.31 -6.28
C GLY A 137 -3.95 -10.73 -4.84
N GLY A 138 -4.96 -10.84 -4.00
CA GLY A 138 -4.83 -11.29 -2.61
C GLY A 138 -4.90 -12.80 -2.46
N ILE A 139 -5.36 -13.26 -1.29
CA ILE A 139 -5.66 -14.67 -1.08
C ILE A 139 -7.00 -14.96 -1.75
N VAL A 140 -7.02 -15.89 -2.70
CA VAL A 140 -8.20 -16.15 -3.54
C VAL A 140 -8.65 -17.63 -3.51
N PRO A 141 -9.94 -17.93 -3.78
CA PRO A 141 -10.48 -19.28 -3.65
C PRO A 141 -9.72 -20.37 -4.41
N ARG A 142 -9.13 -20.07 -5.58
CA ARG A 142 -8.36 -21.06 -6.36
C ARG A 142 -7.14 -21.60 -5.62
N MET A 143 -6.56 -20.83 -4.69
CA MET A 143 -5.37 -21.25 -3.94
C MET A 143 -5.64 -22.50 -3.10
N LYS A 144 -6.90 -22.71 -2.67
CA LYS A 144 -7.31 -23.93 -1.94
C LYS A 144 -7.19 -25.22 -2.77
N LYS A 145 -7.11 -25.10 -4.10
CA LYS A 145 -7.01 -26.22 -5.05
C LYS A 145 -5.56 -26.51 -5.47
N LEU A 146 -4.58 -25.79 -4.94
CA LEU A 146 -3.17 -26.08 -5.20
C LEU A 146 -2.79 -27.44 -4.60
N PRO A 147 -1.97 -28.24 -5.29
CA PRO A 147 -1.72 -29.64 -4.93
C PRO A 147 -1.10 -29.82 -3.54
N ASP A 148 -0.28 -28.87 -3.09
CA ASP A 148 0.48 -28.97 -1.84
C ASP A 148 -0.23 -28.37 -0.62
N VAL A 149 -1.51 -27.99 -0.74
CA VAL A 149 -2.26 -27.38 0.36
C VAL A 149 -2.92 -28.47 1.21
N THR A 150 -2.56 -28.52 2.49
CA THR A 150 -3.15 -29.44 3.48
C THR A 150 -4.61 -29.10 3.80
N ALA A 151 -5.32 -29.98 4.50
CA ALA A 151 -6.68 -29.68 4.97
C ALA A 151 -6.71 -28.45 5.90
N GLU A 152 -5.75 -28.36 6.81
CA GLU A 152 -5.55 -27.19 7.68
C GLU A 152 -5.22 -25.93 6.87
N GLY A 153 -4.34 -26.05 5.88
CA GLY A 153 -4.01 -24.96 4.96
C GLY A 153 -5.23 -24.45 4.20
N ARG A 154 -6.12 -25.33 3.74
CA ARG A 154 -7.39 -24.95 3.10
C ARG A 154 -8.31 -24.19 4.05
N GLN A 155 -8.39 -24.60 5.32
CA GLN A 155 -9.17 -23.89 6.33
C GLN A 155 -8.58 -22.51 6.64
N ARG A 156 -7.25 -22.40 6.76
CA ARG A 156 -6.57 -21.11 6.93
C ARG A 156 -6.81 -20.18 5.74
N LEU A 157 -6.66 -20.68 4.52
CA LEU A 157 -6.98 -19.92 3.31
C LEU A 157 -8.44 -19.46 3.30
N GLN A 158 -9.39 -20.32 3.69
CA GLN A 158 -10.80 -19.96 3.75
C GLN A 158 -11.05 -18.81 4.74
N ARG A 159 -10.50 -18.89 5.97
CA ARG A 159 -10.60 -17.80 6.96
C ARG A 159 -9.98 -16.50 6.45
N ASN A 160 -8.84 -16.59 5.77
CA ASN A 160 -8.17 -15.41 5.22
C ASN A 160 -8.95 -14.78 4.08
N ILE A 161 -9.58 -15.58 3.21
CA ILE A 161 -10.48 -15.08 2.16
C ILE A 161 -11.66 -14.34 2.80
N GLU A 162 -12.32 -14.94 3.78
CA GLU A 162 -13.46 -14.32 4.48
C GLU A 162 -13.08 -13.02 5.19
N ARG A 163 -11.94 -13.01 5.89
CA ARG A 163 -11.42 -11.81 6.56
C ARG A 163 -11.10 -10.70 5.56
N GLN A 164 -10.41 -11.05 4.47
CA GLN A 164 -10.03 -10.12 3.42
C GLN A 164 -11.25 -9.50 2.74
N ASP A 165 -12.27 -10.31 2.43
CA ASP A 165 -13.49 -9.81 1.81
C ASP A 165 -14.27 -8.89 2.76
N ALA A 166 -14.32 -9.23 4.05
CA ALA A 166 -14.90 -8.37 5.08
C ALA A 166 -14.12 -7.05 5.22
N PHE A 167 -12.79 -7.12 5.17
CA PHE A 167 -11.90 -5.96 5.20
C PHE A 167 -12.15 -5.03 4.01
N LEU A 168 -12.18 -5.54 2.77
CA LEU A 168 -12.46 -4.74 1.58
C LEU A 168 -13.84 -4.07 1.65
N ARG A 169 -14.87 -4.81 2.10
CA ARG A 169 -16.21 -4.25 2.31
C ARG A 169 -16.21 -3.12 3.34
N ARG A 170 -15.53 -3.31 4.48
CA ARG A 170 -15.41 -2.28 5.52
C ARG A 170 -14.64 -1.05 5.02
N ALA A 171 -13.64 -1.25 4.17
CA ALA A 171 -12.90 -0.19 3.49
C ALA A 171 -13.68 0.47 2.32
N SER A 172 -14.89 -0.01 2.00
CA SER A 172 -15.69 0.42 0.84
C SER A 172 -14.94 0.25 -0.50
N ILE A 173 -14.08 -0.76 -0.59
CA ILE A 173 -13.34 -1.13 -1.79
C ILE A 173 -14.09 -2.24 -2.53
N TYR A 174 -14.03 -2.22 -3.86
CA TYR A 174 -14.63 -3.25 -4.70
C TYR A 174 -14.22 -4.67 -4.22
N PRO A 175 -15.16 -5.50 -3.72
CA PRO A 175 -14.80 -6.73 -3.03
C PRO A 175 -14.12 -7.77 -3.92
N GLN A 176 -14.42 -7.80 -5.22
CA GLN A 176 -13.79 -8.77 -6.14
C GLN A 176 -12.48 -8.26 -6.74
N LEU A 177 -11.95 -7.12 -6.30
CA LEU A 177 -10.71 -6.52 -6.83
C LEU A 177 -9.56 -7.54 -6.86
N PHE A 178 -9.40 -8.29 -5.77
CA PHE A 178 -8.29 -9.23 -5.62
C PHE A 178 -8.43 -10.47 -6.48
N GLU A 179 -9.66 -10.99 -6.64
CA GLU A 179 -9.94 -12.04 -7.61
C GLU A 179 -9.76 -11.55 -9.05
N TRP A 180 -10.16 -10.30 -9.33
CA TRP A 180 -9.95 -9.69 -10.63
C TRP A 180 -8.46 -9.59 -10.96
N MET A 181 -7.63 -9.06 -10.05
CA MET A 181 -6.18 -9.00 -10.23
C MET A 181 -5.55 -10.39 -10.35
N ASP A 182 -6.06 -11.36 -9.59
CA ASP A 182 -5.59 -12.74 -9.69
C ASP A 182 -5.82 -13.38 -11.07
N ARG A 183 -6.94 -13.05 -11.73
CA ARG A 183 -7.19 -13.48 -13.12
C ARG A 183 -6.20 -12.90 -14.11
N LEU A 184 -5.58 -11.77 -13.79
CA LEU A 184 -4.56 -11.12 -14.64
C LEU A 184 -3.20 -11.79 -14.50
N ASN A 185 -2.96 -12.53 -13.40
CA ASN A 185 -1.79 -13.38 -13.21
C ASN A 185 -1.84 -14.70 -14.02
N GLN A 186 -2.92 -14.94 -14.75
CA GLN A 186 -3.05 -16.05 -15.70
C GLN A 186 -2.93 -15.52 -17.13
N PRO A 187 -2.56 -16.37 -18.12
CA PRO A 187 -2.53 -15.96 -19.51
C PRO A 187 -3.86 -15.31 -19.91
N ASN A 188 -3.84 -14.00 -20.14
CA ASN A 188 -5.03 -13.20 -20.38
C ASN A 188 -4.78 -12.30 -21.59
N LEU A 189 -5.50 -12.56 -22.68
CA LEU A 189 -5.36 -11.85 -23.95
C LEU A 189 -5.59 -10.34 -23.82
N ILE A 190 -6.36 -9.89 -22.82
CA ILE A 190 -6.59 -8.46 -22.57
C ILE A 190 -5.32 -7.82 -22.00
N VAL A 191 -4.71 -8.47 -21.01
CA VAL A 191 -3.43 -8.03 -20.41
C VAL A 191 -2.34 -8.03 -21.47
N MET A 192 -2.22 -9.09 -22.26
CA MET A 192 -1.20 -9.20 -23.31
C MET A 192 -1.37 -8.16 -24.45
N ARG A 193 -2.58 -7.66 -24.69
CA ARG A 193 -2.81 -6.60 -25.69
C ARG A 193 -2.52 -5.20 -25.16
N HIS A 194 -2.66 -4.98 -23.86
CA HIS A 194 -2.59 -3.66 -23.26
C HIS A 194 -1.24 -3.39 -22.59
N CYS A 195 -0.63 -4.41 -21.98
CA CYS A 195 0.63 -4.29 -21.28
C CYS A 195 1.77 -4.59 -22.26
N PRO A 196 2.66 -3.62 -22.57
CA PRO A 196 3.70 -3.76 -23.58
C PRO A 196 4.91 -4.53 -23.02
N THR A 197 4.72 -5.79 -22.63
CA THR A 197 5.80 -6.64 -22.15
C THR A 197 5.69 -8.06 -22.71
N ASP A 198 6.84 -8.60 -23.08
CA ASP A 198 7.07 -10.00 -23.45
C ASP A 198 7.12 -10.93 -22.22
N ARG A 199 7.23 -10.36 -21.01
CA ARG A 199 7.26 -11.08 -19.74
C ARG A 199 5.87 -11.19 -19.15
N LYS A 200 5.67 -12.21 -18.32
CA LYS A 200 4.44 -12.39 -17.55
C LYS A 200 4.25 -11.23 -16.58
N VAL A 201 3.22 -10.41 -16.79
CA VAL A 201 2.76 -9.39 -15.84
C VAL A 201 2.21 -10.05 -14.59
N THR A 202 2.73 -9.67 -13.43
CA THR A 202 2.25 -10.14 -12.12
C THR A 202 1.89 -9.03 -11.15
N LEU A 203 2.21 -7.79 -11.53
CA LEU A 203 2.04 -6.58 -10.74
C LEU A 203 1.40 -5.50 -11.61
N MET A 204 0.59 -4.64 -10.99
CA MET A 204 -0.08 -3.54 -11.66
C MET A 204 0.11 -2.23 -10.92
N GLN A 205 0.45 -1.18 -11.66
CA GLN A 205 0.22 0.19 -11.23
C GLN A 205 -1.14 0.61 -11.78
N LEU A 206 -2.12 0.84 -10.90
CA LEU A 206 -3.43 1.31 -11.32
C LEU A 206 -3.40 2.84 -11.50
N SER A 207 -4.10 3.35 -12.51
CA SER A 207 -4.33 4.79 -12.67
C SER A 207 -5.30 5.35 -11.63
N ASP A 208 -5.30 6.68 -11.42
CA ASP A 208 -6.23 7.35 -10.50
C ASP A 208 -7.69 7.07 -10.86
N ALA A 209 -8.02 7.04 -12.16
CA ALA A 209 -9.38 6.77 -12.62
C ALA A 209 -9.82 5.34 -12.26
N VAL A 210 -8.91 4.37 -12.38
CA VAL A 210 -9.18 2.98 -12.00
C VAL A 210 -9.32 2.86 -10.49
N LEU A 211 -8.43 3.48 -9.72
CA LEU A 211 -8.50 3.52 -8.26
C LEU A 211 -9.81 4.16 -7.76
N ALA A 212 -10.25 5.26 -8.37
CA ALA A 212 -11.54 5.87 -8.07
C ALA A 212 -12.71 4.91 -8.38
N GLY A 213 -12.67 4.22 -9.53
CA GLY A 213 -13.69 3.27 -9.94
C GLY A 213 -13.87 2.05 -9.02
N ILE A 214 -12.86 1.71 -8.23
CA ILE A 214 -12.90 0.61 -7.25
C ILE A 214 -13.17 1.10 -5.81
N GLY A 215 -13.52 2.37 -5.62
CA GLY A 215 -13.80 2.96 -4.31
C GLY A 215 -12.58 3.52 -3.58
N ALA A 216 -11.44 3.67 -4.26
CA ALA A 216 -10.16 4.09 -3.68
C ALA A 216 -9.60 5.39 -4.28
N PRO A 217 -10.37 6.49 -4.40
CA PRO A 217 -9.86 7.71 -5.00
C PRO A 217 -8.60 8.19 -4.28
N VAL A 218 -7.63 8.67 -5.06
CA VAL A 218 -6.35 9.18 -4.56
C VAL A 218 -6.48 10.69 -4.35
N SER A 219 -6.07 11.17 -3.19
CA SER A 219 -6.13 12.58 -2.81
C SER A 219 -5.04 13.40 -3.52
N SER A 220 -3.84 12.83 -3.67
CA SER A 220 -2.79 13.38 -4.54
C SER A 220 -1.91 12.27 -5.10
N ASN A 221 -1.47 12.40 -6.35
CA ASN A 221 -0.59 11.43 -6.98
C ASN A 221 0.46 12.11 -7.86
N ALA A 222 1.69 12.18 -7.33
CA ALA A 222 2.90 12.64 -8.01
C ALA A 222 3.77 11.48 -8.53
N GLY A 223 3.22 10.26 -8.53
CA GLY A 223 3.83 9.05 -9.09
C GLY A 223 3.61 8.90 -10.60
N PRO A 224 3.85 7.70 -11.15
CA PRO A 224 3.90 7.49 -12.60
C PRO A 224 2.51 7.58 -13.26
N ARG A 225 2.50 8.13 -14.49
CA ARG A 225 1.30 8.31 -15.33
C ARG A 225 1.37 7.59 -16.68
N SER A 226 2.40 6.78 -16.88
CA SER A 226 2.66 6.03 -18.11
C SER A 226 3.43 4.76 -17.80
N GLN A 227 3.42 3.81 -18.72
CA GLN A 227 4.23 2.59 -18.61
C GLN A 227 5.73 2.90 -18.48
N GLU A 228 6.26 3.82 -19.28
CA GLU A 228 7.68 4.21 -19.22
C GLU A 228 8.08 4.74 -17.84
N ALA A 229 7.22 5.57 -17.22
CA ALA A 229 7.46 6.08 -15.88
C ALA A 229 7.39 4.97 -14.83
N VAL A 230 6.47 4.01 -14.98
CA VAL A 230 6.41 2.81 -14.13
C VAL A 230 7.70 2.00 -14.25
N ASP A 231 8.15 1.71 -15.46
CA ASP A 231 9.35 0.90 -15.70
C ASP A 231 10.60 1.56 -15.10
N ALA A 232 10.74 2.88 -15.23
CA ALA A 232 11.84 3.65 -14.66
C ALA A 232 11.88 3.57 -13.11
N LEU A 233 10.72 3.67 -12.45
CA LEU A 233 10.62 3.58 -10.99
C LEU A 233 10.79 2.15 -10.49
N VAL A 234 10.24 1.17 -11.19
CA VAL A 234 10.38 -0.25 -10.85
C VAL A 234 11.83 -0.69 -10.99
N ALA A 235 12.55 -0.24 -12.02
CA ALA A 235 13.98 -0.51 -12.17
C ALA A 235 14.82 0.04 -11.01
N ARG A 236 14.36 1.11 -10.35
CA ARG A 236 15.07 1.77 -9.25
C ARG A 236 14.72 1.22 -7.88
N TYR A 237 13.44 0.96 -7.61
CA TYR A 237 12.92 0.64 -6.27
C TYR A 237 12.10 -0.65 -6.21
N GLY A 238 11.57 -1.09 -7.35
CA GLY A 238 10.61 -2.17 -7.41
C GLY A 238 11.26 -3.56 -7.35
N PRO A 239 10.45 -4.61 -7.19
CA PRO A 239 10.91 -5.96 -7.40
C PRO A 239 11.30 -6.17 -8.87
N ALA A 240 12.18 -7.12 -9.15
CA ALA A 240 12.61 -7.51 -10.51
C ALA A 240 11.51 -8.27 -11.28
N MET A 241 10.29 -7.73 -11.31
CA MET A 241 9.09 -8.31 -11.92
C MET A 241 8.54 -7.38 -13.00
N ALA A 242 7.79 -7.93 -13.95
CA ALA A 242 7.09 -7.12 -14.95
C ALA A 242 5.86 -6.46 -14.32
N VAL A 243 5.76 -5.15 -14.49
CA VAL A 243 4.64 -4.33 -14.01
C VAL A 243 3.90 -3.76 -15.21
N CYS A 244 2.58 -3.76 -15.15
CA CYS A 244 1.76 -3.07 -16.14
C CYS A 244 1.18 -1.79 -15.54
N TYR A 245 1.28 -0.68 -16.27
CA TYR A 245 0.46 0.50 -16.03
C TYR A 245 -0.95 0.22 -16.57
N TRP A 246 -1.94 0.24 -15.69
CA TRP A 246 -3.31 -0.17 -16.02
C TRP A 246 -4.27 1.03 -15.84
N ASP A 247 -4.81 1.50 -16.95
CA ASP A 247 -5.72 2.65 -17.00
C ASP A 247 -7.15 2.30 -17.43
N HIS A 248 -7.42 1.02 -17.67
CA HIS A 248 -8.74 0.54 -18.05
C HIS A 248 -9.61 0.17 -16.84
N PRO A 249 -10.94 0.36 -16.90
CA PRO A 249 -11.82 -0.03 -15.81
C PRO A 249 -11.65 -1.49 -15.39
N VAL A 250 -11.67 -1.73 -14.08
CA VAL A 250 -11.91 -3.06 -13.53
C VAL A 250 -13.34 -3.43 -13.91
N LYS A 251 -13.53 -4.46 -14.73
CA LYS A 251 -14.88 -4.95 -15.07
C LYS A 251 -15.57 -5.43 -13.79
N LEU A 252 -16.54 -4.64 -13.35
CA LEU A 252 -17.45 -4.97 -12.25
C LEU A 252 -18.41 -6.09 -12.65
#